data_AF-A0A945CIM8-F1
#
_entry.id   AF-A0A945CIM8-F1
#
_cell.length_a   1.000
_cell.length_b   1.000
_cell.length_c   1.000
_cell.angle_alpha   90.00
_cell.angle_beta   90.00
_cell.angle_gamma   90.00
#
_symmetry.space_group_name_H-M   'P 1'
#
loop_
_entity.id
_entity.type
_entity.pdbx_description
1 polymer ?
#
loop_
_entity_poly.entity_id
_entity_poly.type
_entity_poly.pdbx_seq_one_letter_code
_entity_poly.pdbx_strand_id
1 'polypeptide(L)'
;MGKRRKRWKEMAMSELRQEGELLLGHEYDGIQELDNSLPRWWLYGFYFTIAFGVVYFLYYHLMGMGPSMEQEFLHEMADAGYGVPGAAIEGMAGSQSLLLFVLGTLCALLVFVVEALIRTEKDWQRRIEEGTYLAPTVEEKQAAIEKEIEAKLLLGHEYDGIQELDNELPRWWLLGFYFTIFFAVAYLLYYHLMGMGPSMEQEFLREMADAGYQAIP
;
A
#
# COMPACT_ATOMS: atom_id res chain seq x y z
N MET A 1 26.96 -30.31 -36.14
CA MET A 1 26.12 -29.99 -34.95
C MET A 1 26.91 -29.48 -33.72
N GLY A 2 28.25 -29.53 -33.68
CA GLY A 2 29.03 -29.19 -32.46
C GLY A 2 29.22 -27.69 -32.15
N LYS A 3 29.32 -26.81 -33.15
CA LYS A 3 29.60 -25.37 -32.93
C LYS A 3 28.52 -24.67 -32.10
N ARG A 4 27.24 -24.95 -32.38
CA ARG A 4 26.12 -24.38 -31.64
C ARG A 4 26.19 -24.79 -30.17
N ARG A 5 26.33 -26.08 -29.89
CA ARG A 5 26.41 -26.65 -28.54
C ARG A 5 27.61 -26.11 -27.73
N LYS A 6 28.75 -25.84 -28.38
CA LYS A 6 29.92 -25.23 -27.75
C LYS A 6 29.64 -23.78 -27.32
N ARG A 7 29.06 -22.98 -28.22
CA ARG A 7 28.68 -21.58 -27.94
C ARG A 7 27.66 -21.46 -26.80
N TRP A 8 26.68 -22.36 -26.72
CA TRP A 8 25.73 -22.39 -25.60
C TRP A 8 26.41 -22.62 -24.25
N LYS A 9 27.36 -23.56 -24.18
CA LYS A 9 28.12 -23.83 -22.96
C LYS A 9 28.97 -22.64 -22.54
N GLU A 10 29.57 -21.95 -23.50
CA GLU A 10 30.38 -20.75 -23.24
C GLU A 10 29.52 -19.60 -22.69
N MET A 11 28.32 -19.36 -23.26
CA MET A 11 27.39 -18.32 -22.78
C MET A 11 26.84 -18.64 -21.39
N ALA A 12 26.40 -19.88 -21.14
CA ALA A 12 25.92 -20.30 -19.83
C ALA A 12 27.02 -20.20 -18.76
N MET A 13 28.26 -20.58 -19.08
CA MET A 13 29.39 -20.45 -18.15
C MET A 13 29.80 -18.98 -17.90
N SER A 14 29.58 -18.08 -18.87
CA SER A 14 29.80 -16.65 -18.63
C SER A 14 28.72 -16.03 -17.75
N GLU A 15 27.46 -16.42 -17.92
CA GLU A 15 26.35 -15.98 -17.07
C GLU A 15 26.56 -16.43 -15.62
N LEU A 16 26.90 -17.70 -15.39
CA LEU A 16 27.20 -18.24 -14.04
C LEU A 16 28.39 -17.55 -13.36
N ARG A 17 29.44 -17.19 -14.12
CA ARG A 17 30.57 -16.41 -13.57
C ARG A 17 30.14 -15.00 -13.15
N GLN A 18 29.29 -14.38 -13.97
CA GLN A 18 28.79 -13.05 -13.71
C GLN A 18 27.84 -13.04 -12.51
N GLU A 19 26.98 -14.07 -12.36
CA GLU A 19 26.14 -14.28 -11.17
C GLU A 19 26.99 -14.43 -9.90
N GLY A 20 28.07 -15.22 -9.95
CA GLY A 20 28.98 -15.41 -8.82
C GLY A 20 29.71 -14.14 -8.37
N GLU A 21 30.00 -13.22 -9.29
CA GLU A 21 30.58 -11.90 -8.97
C GLU A 21 29.59 -10.93 -8.33
N LEU A 22 28.28 -11.15 -8.51
CA LEU A 22 27.20 -10.30 -8.00
C LEU A 22 26.64 -10.78 -6.65
N LEU A 23 27.19 -11.84 -6.05
CA LEU A 23 26.67 -12.36 -4.79
C LEU A 23 26.96 -11.41 -3.62
N LEU A 24 25.95 -11.13 -2.81
CA LEU A 24 26.03 -10.24 -1.64
C LEU A 24 26.86 -10.81 -0.46
N GLY A 25 27.55 -11.94 -0.64
CA GLY A 25 28.47 -12.54 0.34
C GLY A 25 27.79 -13.18 1.55
N HIS A 26 26.46 -13.09 1.63
CA HIS A 26 25.63 -13.71 2.66
C HIS A 26 24.75 -14.78 2.03
N GLU A 27 24.69 -15.94 2.68
CA GLU A 27 23.88 -17.08 2.29
C GLU A 27 22.85 -17.30 3.39
N TYR A 28 21.57 -17.23 3.01
CA TYR A 28 20.45 -17.48 3.89
C TYR A 28 19.76 -18.74 3.39
N ASP A 29 19.90 -19.82 4.14
CA ASP A 29 19.15 -21.06 3.88
C ASP A 29 19.36 -21.62 2.45
N GLY A 30 20.62 -21.64 1.99
CA GLY A 30 20.98 -22.07 0.63
C GLY A 30 20.58 -21.11 -0.49
N ILE A 31 19.87 -20.02 -0.18
CA ILE A 31 19.52 -18.94 -1.11
C ILE A 31 20.57 -17.84 -0.98
N GLN A 32 21.08 -17.39 -2.12
CA GLN A 32 22.03 -16.29 -2.19
C GLN A 32 21.42 -15.14 -2.99
N GLU A 33 21.60 -13.92 -2.47
CA GLU A 33 21.07 -12.72 -3.11
C GLU A 33 22.06 -12.17 -4.13
N LEU A 34 21.53 -11.83 -5.31
CA LEU A 34 22.26 -11.18 -6.39
C LEU A 34 22.14 -9.65 -6.26
N ASP A 35 23.27 -8.96 -6.18
CA ASP A 35 23.40 -7.51 -6.28
C ASP A 35 23.27 -7.04 -7.75
N ASN A 36 22.13 -7.37 -8.37
CA ASN A 36 21.86 -6.92 -9.73
C ASN A 36 21.26 -5.51 -9.74
N SER A 37 21.73 -4.69 -10.66
CA SER A 37 21.10 -3.40 -10.94
C SER A 37 19.69 -3.61 -11.52
N LEU A 38 18.75 -2.77 -11.07
CA LEU A 38 17.38 -2.78 -11.58
C LEU A 38 17.36 -2.64 -13.12
N PRO A 39 16.52 -3.41 -13.84
CA PRO A 39 16.45 -3.33 -15.29
C PRO A 39 16.11 -1.91 -15.76
N ARG A 40 16.83 -1.41 -16.78
CA ARG A 40 16.65 -0.02 -17.27
C ARG A 40 15.21 0.27 -17.73
N TRP A 41 14.54 -0.70 -18.33
CA TRP A 41 13.14 -0.55 -18.76
C TRP A 41 12.20 -0.39 -17.55
N TRP A 42 12.49 -1.06 -16.43
CA TRP A 42 11.73 -0.93 -15.20
C TRP A 42 11.93 0.47 -14.61
N LEU A 43 13.17 0.97 -14.58
CA LEU A 43 13.47 2.34 -14.15
C LEU A 43 12.78 3.39 -15.05
N TYR A 44 12.75 3.18 -16.37
CA TYR A 44 12.02 4.08 -17.28
C TYR A 44 10.51 4.05 -17.02
N GLY A 45 9.93 2.87 -16.78
CA GLY A 45 8.52 2.74 -16.39
C GLY A 45 8.23 3.49 -15.08
N PHE A 46 9.08 3.31 -14.08
CA PHE A 46 8.98 3.99 -12.80
C PHE A 46 9.08 5.52 -12.93
N TYR A 47 10.06 6.03 -13.69
CA TYR A 47 10.17 7.47 -13.94
C TYR A 47 9.03 8.02 -14.77
N PHE A 48 8.50 7.25 -15.73
CA PHE A 48 7.31 7.63 -16.47
C PHE A 48 6.09 7.79 -15.56
N THR A 49 5.85 6.87 -14.63
CA THR A 49 4.71 6.99 -13.69
C THR A 49 4.83 8.21 -12.78
N ILE A 50 6.05 8.54 -12.35
CA ILE A 50 6.31 9.77 -11.58
C ILE A 50 6.02 11.02 -12.44
N ALA A 51 6.58 11.08 -13.65
CA ALA A 51 6.38 12.22 -14.54
C ALA A 51 4.89 12.40 -14.91
N PHE A 52 4.19 11.31 -15.22
CA PHE A 52 2.75 11.31 -15.47
C PHE A 52 1.96 11.81 -14.26
N GLY A 53 2.27 11.32 -13.05
CA GLY A 53 1.61 11.77 -11.82
C GLY A 53 1.80 13.26 -11.55
N VAL A 54 3.01 13.79 -11.76
CA VAL A 54 3.28 15.23 -11.64
C VAL A 54 2.49 16.03 -12.67
N VAL A 55 2.50 15.64 -13.94
CA VAL A 55 1.74 16.33 -14.99
C VAL A 55 0.24 16.27 -14.72
N TYR A 56 -0.29 15.11 -14.34
CA TYR A 56 -1.71 14.92 -13.99
C TYR A 56 -2.13 15.80 -12.82
N PHE A 57 -1.34 15.81 -11.74
CA PHE A 57 -1.61 16.66 -10.58
C PHE A 57 -1.61 18.14 -10.94
N LEU A 58 -0.61 18.59 -11.70
CA LEU A 58 -0.55 19.98 -12.15
C LEU A 58 -1.75 20.34 -13.04
N TYR A 59 -2.10 19.47 -13.99
CA TYR A 59 -3.18 19.72 -14.96
C TYR A 59 -4.57 19.78 -14.30
N TYR A 60 -4.92 18.80 -13.45
CA TYR A 60 -6.25 18.72 -12.83
C TYR A 60 -6.38 19.49 -11.52
N HIS A 61 -5.36 19.46 -10.64
CA HIS A 61 -5.51 19.97 -9.27
C HIS A 61 -4.94 21.37 -9.07
N LEU A 62 -3.81 21.69 -9.72
CA LEU A 62 -3.17 22.99 -9.53
C LEU A 62 -3.63 24.03 -10.55
N MET A 63 -3.59 23.68 -11.84
CA MET A 63 -3.86 24.60 -12.95
C MET A 63 -5.33 24.61 -13.37
N GLY A 64 -6.13 23.63 -12.92
CA GLY A 64 -7.56 23.54 -13.23
C GLY A 64 -7.86 23.53 -14.74
N MET A 65 -6.93 23.00 -15.56
CA MET A 65 -7.07 22.97 -17.01
C MET A 65 -7.97 21.84 -17.49
N GLY A 66 -8.05 20.76 -16.73
CA GLY A 66 -9.00 19.67 -16.96
C GLY A 66 -10.31 19.89 -16.21
N PRO A 67 -11.42 19.29 -16.68
CA PRO A 67 -12.66 19.32 -15.93
C PRO A 67 -12.50 18.63 -14.59
N SER A 68 -13.14 19.15 -13.56
CA SER A 68 -13.22 18.47 -12.26
C SER A 68 -14.20 17.29 -12.34
N MET A 69 -14.13 16.37 -11.37
CA MET A 69 -15.07 15.26 -11.24
C MET A 69 -16.53 15.74 -11.22
N GLU A 70 -16.79 16.85 -10.53
CA GLU A 70 -18.11 17.48 -10.50
C GLU A 70 -18.51 17.98 -11.90
N GLN A 71 -17.63 18.67 -12.61
CA GLN A 71 -17.93 19.17 -13.95
C GLN A 71 -18.22 18.05 -14.96
N GLU A 72 -17.46 16.94 -14.92
CA GLU A 72 -17.73 15.76 -15.75
C GLU A 72 -19.09 15.15 -15.41
N PHE A 73 -19.40 14.99 -14.12
CA PHE A 73 -20.71 14.50 -13.68
C PHE A 73 -21.87 15.38 -14.17
N LEU A 74 -21.74 16.71 -14.04
CA LEU A 74 -22.77 17.64 -14.51
C LEU A 74 -22.95 17.58 -16.03
N HIS A 75 -21.85 17.40 -16.78
CA HIS A 75 -21.90 17.20 -18.22
C HIS A 75 -22.67 15.93 -18.59
N GLU A 76 -22.39 14.80 -17.93
CA GLU A 76 -23.11 13.54 -18.15
C GLU A 76 -24.59 13.63 -17.76
N MET A 77 -24.92 14.33 -16.67
CA MET A 77 -26.31 14.55 -16.26
C MET A 77 -27.08 15.39 -17.28
N ALA A 78 -26.46 16.43 -17.82
CA ALA A 78 -27.05 17.24 -18.88
C ALA A 78 -27.29 16.41 -20.17
N ASP A 79 -26.31 15.59 -20.57
CA ASP A 79 -26.43 14.68 -21.71
C ASP A 79 -27.55 13.63 -21.50
N ALA A 80 -27.74 13.18 -20.26
CA ALA A 80 -28.80 12.25 -19.87
C ALA A 80 -30.19 12.92 -19.73
N GLY A 81 -30.31 14.24 -19.97
CA GLY A 81 -31.58 14.97 -19.93
C GLY A 81 -32.02 15.38 -18.52
N TYR A 82 -31.12 15.40 -17.54
CA TYR A 82 -31.40 15.93 -16.20
C TYR A 82 -31.13 17.43 -16.15
N GLY A 83 -32.02 18.16 -15.46
CA GLY A 83 -31.88 19.56 -15.15
C GLY A 83 -30.77 19.76 -14.13
N VAL A 84 -29.73 20.47 -14.53
CA VAL A 84 -28.59 20.79 -13.67
C VAL A 84 -28.88 22.13 -12.95
N PRO A 85 -28.92 22.17 -11.60
CA PRO A 85 -29.09 23.43 -10.88
C PRO A 85 -27.89 24.35 -11.13
N GLY A 86 -28.15 25.62 -11.49
CA GLY A 86 -27.09 26.59 -11.85
C GLY A 86 -26.04 26.83 -10.77
N ALA A 87 -26.37 26.57 -9.49
CA ALA A 87 -25.44 26.64 -8.36
C ALA A 87 -24.32 25.58 -8.41
N ALA A 88 -24.52 24.46 -9.10
CA ALA A 88 -23.50 23.42 -9.31
C ALA A 88 -22.47 23.82 -10.38
N ILE A 89 -22.80 24.80 -11.23
CA ILE A 89 -21.93 25.30 -12.31
C ILE A 89 -21.00 26.43 -11.80
N GLU A 90 -21.34 27.06 -10.67
CA GLU A 90 -20.51 28.08 -10.02
C GLU A 90 -19.29 27.41 -9.37
N GLY A 91 -18.22 27.32 -10.18
CA GLY A 91 -17.01 26.58 -9.89
C GLY A 91 -16.51 26.75 -8.45
N MET A 92 -16.28 25.62 -7.79
CA MET A 92 -15.51 25.50 -6.57
C MET A 92 -14.03 25.90 -6.81
N ALA A 93 -13.78 27.18 -7.06
CA ALA A 93 -12.46 27.80 -7.04
C ALA A 93 -12.04 28.20 -5.61
N GLY A 94 -12.77 27.74 -4.58
CA GLY A 94 -12.65 28.23 -3.19
C GLY A 94 -11.77 27.39 -2.24
N SER A 95 -11.33 26.19 -2.61
CA SER A 95 -10.69 25.26 -1.64
C SER A 95 -9.18 25.05 -1.84
N GLN A 96 -8.59 25.54 -2.95
CA GLN A 96 -7.16 25.35 -3.23
C GLN A 96 -6.24 26.02 -2.19
N SER A 97 -6.63 27.18 -1.66
CA SER A 97 -5.86 27.91 -0.65
C SER A 97 -5.82 27.19 0.71
N LEU A 98 -6.94 26.58 1.11
CA LEU A 98 -7.01 25.78 2.33
C LEU A 98 -6.24 24.46 2.19
N LEU A 99 -6.32 23.82 1.02
CA LEU A 99 -5.54 22.61 0.73
C LEU A 99 -4.04 22.91 0.76
N LEU A 100 -3.58 23.99 0.12
CA LEU A 100 -2.18 24.39 0.15
C LEU A 100 -1.71 24.77 1.57
N PHE A 101 -2.56 25.42 2.36
CA PHE A 101 -2.28 25.72 3.75
C PHE A 101 -2.17 24.44 4.61
N VAL A 102 -3.12 23.50 4.47
CA VAL A 102 -3.10 22.20 5.18
C VAL A 102 -1.91 21.36 4.75
N LEU A 103 -1.61 21.30 3.45
CA LEU A 103 -0.43 20.60 2.95
C LEU A 103 0.85 21.21 3.50
N GLY A 104 0.94 22.55 3.54
CA GLY A 104 2.08 23.26 4.12
C GLY A 104 2.28 23.00 5.61
N THR A 105 1.20 22.98 6.40
CA THR A 105 1.28 22.66 7.84
C THR A 105 1.62 21.20 8.10
N LEU A 106 1.08 20.26 7.30
CA LEU A 106 1.46 18.84 7.35
C LEU A 106 2.93 18.63 6.97
N CYS A 107 3.44 19.31 5.94
CA CYS A 107 4.85 19.26 5.58
C CYS A 107 5.75 19.81 6.69
N ALA A 108 5.38 20.93 7.32
CA ALA A 108 6.12 21.48 8.45
C ALA A 108 6.12 20.54 9.66
N LEU A 109 4.99 19.90 9.96
CA LEU A 109 4.87 18.90 11.02
C LEU A 109 5.71 17.65 10.70
N LEU A 110 5.70 17.19 9.44
CA LEU A 110 6.55 16.08 8.99
C LEU A 110 8.04 16.41 9.19
N VAL A 111 8.49 17.59 8.78
CA VAL A 111 9.88 18.03 8.99
C VAL A 111 10.22 18.06 10.48
N PHE A 112 9.34 18.59 11.32
CA PHE A 112 9.53 18.60 12.77
C PHE A 112 9.62 17.19 13.37
N VAL A 113 8.74 16.27 12.96
CA VAL A 113 8.75 14.87 13.42
C VAL A 113 10.02 14.15 12.96
N VAL A 114 10.42 14.34 11.70
CA VAL A 114 11.66 13.76 11.17
C VAL A 114 12.88 14.32 11.91
N GLU A 115 12.93 15.62 12.18
CA GLU A 115 14.00 16.19 13.02
C GLU A 115 13.99 15.62 14.43
N ALA A 116 12.83 15.45 15.06
CA ALA A 116 12.71 14.85 16.39
C ALA A 116 13.16 13.38 16.40
N LEU A 117 12.83 12.61 15.36
CA LEU A 117 13.28 11.24 15.16
C LEU A 117 14.81 11.18 14.97
N ILE A 118 15.37 12.05 14.13
CA ILE A 118 16.83 12.11 13.94
C ILE A 118 17.55 12.50 15.23
N ARG A 119 16.99 13.44 16.02
CA ARG A 119 17.55 13.84 17.32
C ARG A 119 17.51 12.68 18.31
N THR A 120 16.38 11.99 18.39
CA THR A 120 16.23 10.84 19.29
C THR A 120 17.17 9.70 18.88
N GLU A 121 17.30 9.39 17.58
CA GLU A 121 18.25 8.39 17.08
C GLU A 121 19.70 8.76 17.43
N LYS A 122 20.11 10.01 17.21
CA LYS A 122 21.45 10.48 17.59
C LYS A 122 21.71 10.39 19.10
N ASP A 123 20.71 10.74 19.91
CA ASP A 123 20.79 10.61 21.36
C ASP A 123 20.84 9.13 21.80
N TRP A 124 20.15 8.24 21.09
CA TRP A 124 20.19 6.79 21.28
C TRP A 124 21.58 6.22 20.98
N GLN A 125 22.14 6.52 19.80
CA GLN A 125 23.48 6.08 19.41
C GLN A 125 24.56 6.59 20.39
N ARG A 126 24.48 7.86 20.82
CA ARG A 126 25.41 8.41 21.83
C ARG A 126 25.39 7.62 23.14
N ARG A 127 24.22 7.21 23.63
CA ARG A 127 24.08 6.42 24.87
C ARG A 127 24.67 5.02 24.75
N ILE A 128 24.64 4.44 23.55
CA ILE A 128 25.29 3.15 23.25
C ILE A 128 26.81 3.33 23.28
N GLU A 129 27.34 4.36 22.61
CA GLU A 129 28.78 4.66 22.57
C GLU A 129 29.36 5.02 23.94
N GLU A 130 28.61 5.77 24.76
CA GLU A 130 29.00 6.15 26.12
C GLU A 130 28.90 4.98 27.13
N GLY A 131 28.45 3.80 26.69
CA GLY A 131 28.30 2.61 27.53
C GLY A 131 27.31 2.77 28.69
N THR A 132 26.49 3.83 28.65
CA THR A 132 25.44 4.12 29.65
C THR A 132 24.13 3.38 29.36
N TYR A 133 24.02 2.81 28.15
CA TYR A 133 22.96 1.87 27.80
C TYR A 133 23.27 0.47 28.36
N LEU A 134 22.72 0.19 29.54
CA LEU A 134 22.63 -1.17 30.07
C LEU A 134 21.25 -1.72 29.68
N ALA A 135 21.14 -2.46 28.57
CA ALA A 135 19.98 -3.32 28.35
C ALA A 135 20.10 -4.53 29.29
N PRO A 136 19.23 -4.68 30.30
CA PRO A 136 19.34 -5.81 31.21
C PRO A 136 18.45 -6.96 30.73
N THR A 137 19.04 -8.15 30.53
CA THR A 137 18.62 -9.54 30.88
C THR A 137 17.18 -10.04 30.60
N VAL A 138 16.24 -9.19 30.15
CA VAL A 138 14.86 -9.56 29.80
C VAL A 138 14.83 -10.14 28.40
N GLU A 139 15.57 -9.56 27.46
CA GLU A 139 15.70 -10.07 26.09
C GLU A 139 16.29 -11.49 26.06
N GLU A 140 17.33 -11.75 26.86
CA GLU A 140 17.91 -13.10 26.98
C GLU A 140 16.94 -14.11 27.59
N LYS A 141 16.14 -13.69 28.59
CA LYS A 141 15.10 -14.53 29.19
C LYS A 141 13.93 -14.76 28.24
N GLN A 142 13.52 -13.74 27.50
CA GLN A 142 12.44 -13.81 26.53
C GLN A 142 12.83 -14.70 25.35
N ALA A 143 14.05 -14.54 24.82
CA ALA A 143 14.60 -15.37 23.75
C ALA A 143 14.76 -16.84 24.18
N ALA A 144 15.13 -17.10 25.44
CA ALA A 144 15.17 -18.47 25.97
C ALA A 144 13.76 -19.10 26.07
N ILE A 145 12.75 -18.31 26.46
CA ILE A 145 11.36 -18.74 26.54
C ILE A 145 10.78 -18.99 25.13
N GLU A 146 11.03 -18.10 24.18
CA GLU A 146 10.63 -18.27 22.77
C GLU A 146 11.24 -19.53 22.17
N LYS A 147 12.54 -19.74 22.33
CA LYS A 147 13.21 -20.94 21.82
C LYS A 147 12.64 -22.25 22.40
N GLU A 148 12.24 -22.25 23.68
CA GLU A 148 11.60 -23.40 24.30
C GLU A 148 10.17 -23.62 23.79
N ILE A 149 9.44 -22.53 23.50
CA ILE A 149 8.08 -22.56 22.94
C ILE A 149 8.12 -23.03 21.48
N GLU A 150 8.98 -22.44 20.66
CA GLU A 150 9.23 -22.83 19.27
C GLU A 150 9.52 -24.32 19.18
N ALA A 151 10.49 -24.83 19.97
CA ALA A 151 10.86 -26.25 19.97
C ALA A 151 9.71 -27.21 20.31
N LYS A 152 8.70 -26.78 21.08
CA LYS A 152 7.51 -27.59 21.43
C LYS A 152 6.42 -27.55 20.37
N LEU A 153 6.42 -26.54 19.51
CA LEU A 153 5.43 -26.30 18.46
C LEU A 153 5.90 -26.79 17.09
N LEU A 154 7.12 -27.28 16.96
CA LEU A 154 7.64 -27.83 15.69
C LEU A 154 6.89 -29.10 15.27
N LEU A 155 6.41 -29.12 14.03
CA LEU A 155 5.71 -30.28 13.44
C LEU A 155 6.63 -31.47 13.08
N GLY A 156 7.88 -31.45 13.53
CA GLY A 156 8.85 -32.55 13.41
C GLY A 156 9.34 -32.84 11.98
N HIS A 157 8.92 -32.04 11.00
CA HIS A 157 9.40 -32.10 9.63
C HIS A 157 10.04 -30.76 9.26
N GLU A 158 11.17 -30.84 8.59
CA GLU A 158 11.95 -29.72 8.11
C GLU A 158 11.94 -29.81 6.59
N TYR A 159 11.48 -28.74 5.93
CA TYR A 159 11.45 -28.66 4.48
C TYR A 159 12.35 -27.52 4.03
N ASP A 160 13.47 -27.87 3.40
CA ASP A 160 14.42 -26.89 2.87
C ASP A 160 14.88 -25.87 3.95
N GLY A 161 15.25 -26.37 5.15
CA GLY A 161 15.70 -25.55 6.29
C GLY A 161 14.61 -24.76 7.02
N ILE A 162 13.41 -24.68 6.44
CA ILE A 162 12.24 -24.05 7.04
C ILE A 162 11.47 -25.07 7.87
N GLN A 163 11.10 -24.67 9.09
CA GLN A 163 10.27 -25.47 9.97
C GLN A 163 8.95 -24.75 10.24
N GLU A 164 7.85 -25.51 10.20
CA GLU A 164 6.52 -24.99 10.44
C GLU A 164 6.16 -25.11 11.93
N LEU A 165 5.68 -24.00 12.50
CA LEU A 165 5.13 -23.94 13.86
C LEU A 165 3.65 -24.35 13.84
N ASP A 166 3.28 -25.31 14.68
CA ASP A 166 1.90 -25.72 14.94
C ASP A 166 1.19 -24.73 15.89
N ASN A 167 1.09 -23.46 15.47
CA ASN A 167 0.45 -22.42 16.26
C ASN A 167 -1.07 -22.43 16.06
N GLU A 168 -1.82 -22.42 17.14
CA GLU A 168 -3.25 -22.17 17.09
C GLU A 168 -3.53 -20.75 16.55
N LEU A 169 -4.57 -20.62 15.71
CA LEU A 169 -4.99 -19.33 15.17
C LEU A 169 -5.38 -18.38 16.33
N PRO A 170 -4.90 -17.12 16.34
CA PRO A 170 -5.23 -16.19 17.40
C PRO A 170 -6.74 -15.99 17.55
N ARG A 171 -7.25 -15.96 18.79
CA ARG A 171 -8.69 -15.85 19.06
C ARG A 171 -9.32 -14.60 18.44
N TRP A 172 -8.62 -13.47 18.45
CA TRP A 172 -9.11 -12.24 17.82
C TRP A 172 -9.23 -12.38 16.30
N TRP A 173 -8.36 -13.17 15.67
CA TRP A 173 -8.42 -13.47 14.24
C TRP A 173 -9.64 -14.33 13.94
N LEU A 174 -9.85 -15.42 14.71
CA LEU A 174 -11.03 -16.27 14.58
C LEU A 174 -12.34 -15.50 14.81
N LEU A 175 -12.37 -14.63 15.82
CA LEU A 175 -13.52 -13.75 16.08
C LEU A 175 -13.77 -12.80 14.90
N GLY A 176 -12.73 -12.18 14.35
CA GLY A 176 -12.83 -11.34 13.16
C GLY A 176 -13.36 -12.12 11.95
N PHE A 177 -12.85 -13.32 11.72
CA PHE A 177 -13.29 -14.21 10.66
C PHE A 177 -14.76 -14.63 10.79
N TYR A 178 -15.22 -15.02 11.98
CA TYR A 178 -16.64 -15.34 12.20
C TYR A 178 -17.54 -14.12 12.12
N PHE A 179 -17.07 -12.95 12.55
CA PHE A 179 -17.81 -11.70 12.43
C PHE A 179 -18.04 -11.33 10.96
N THR A 180 -17.06 -11.45 10.08
CA THR A 180 -17.25 -11.14 8.64
C THR A 180 -18.25 -12.08 7.99
N ILE A 181 -18.25 -13.38 8.36
CA ILE A 181 -19.27 -14.34 7.90
C ILE A 181 -20.65 -13.89 8.37
N PHE A 182 -20.82 -13.59 9.66
CA PHE A 182 -22.09 -13.13 10.21
C PHE A 182 -22.56 -11.84 9.54
N PHE A 183 -21.68 -10.84 9.40
CA PHE A 183 -21.97 -9.57 8.74
C PHE A 183 -22.39 -9.77 7.29
N ALA A 184 -21.70 -10.62 6.53
CA ALA A 184 -22.04 -10.90 5.13
C ALA A 184 -23.44 -11.53 5.01
N VAL A 185 -23.77 -12.52 5.87
CA VAL A 185 -25.10 -13.13 5.89
C VAL A 185 -26.17 -12.10 6.26
N ALA A 186 -25.94 -11.31 7.31
CA ALA A 186 -26.87 -10.26 7.73
C ALA A 186 -27.08 -9.20 6.64
N TYR A 187 -26.00 -8.76 5.97
CA TYR A 187 -26.03 -7.80 4.87
C TYR A 187 -26.83 -8.33 3.68
N LEU A 188 -26.57 -9.58 3.26
CA LEU A 188 -27.33 -10.21 2.18
C LEU A 188 -28.81 -10.35 2.52
N LEU A 189 -29.12 -10.76 3.76
CA LEU A 189 -30.51 -10.84 4.21
C LEU A 189 -31.20 -9.47 4.18
N TYR A 190 -30.55 -8.44 4.73
CA TYR A 190 -31.11 -7.10 4.84
C TYR A 190 -31.32 -6.40 3.49
N TYR A 191 -30.29 -6.37 2.63
CA TYR A 191 -30.32 -5.63 1.36
C TYR A 191 -30.90 -6.44 0.19
N HIS A 192 -30.62 -7.75 0.10
CA HIS A 192 -30.91 -8.52 -1.11
C HIS A 192 -32.13 -9.44 -0.98
N LEU A 193 -32.30 -10.13 0.16
CA LEU A 193 -33.40 -11.10 0.31
C LEU A 193 -34.67 -10.47 0.88
N MET A 194 -34.54 -9.62 1.90
CA MET A 194 -35.68 -9.03 2.61
C MET A 194 -36.05 -7.63 2.10
N GLY A 195 -35.17 -6.98 1.31
CA GLY A 195 -35.41 -5.65 0.74
C GLY A 195 -35.72 -4.58 1.80
N MET A 196 -35.16 -4.73 3.01
CA MET A 196 -35.38 -3.79 4.12
C MET A 196 -34.52 -2.54 3.98
N GLY A 197 -33.36 -2.66 3.36
CA GLY A 197 -32.51 -1.53 2.99
C GLY A 197 -32.92 -0.90 1.65
N PRO A 198 -32.67 0.40 1.45
CA PRO A 198 -32.83 1.01 0.15
C PRO A 198 -31.89 0.35 -0.87
N SER A 199 -32.35 0.23 -2.12
CA SER A 199 -31.47 -0.19 -3.21
C SER A 199 -30.52 0.96 -3.61
N MET A 200 -29.45 0.62 -4.32
CA MET A 200 -28.52 1.62 -4.87
C MET A 200 -29.24 2.69 -5.70
N GLU A 201 -30.22 2.28 -6.52
CA GLU A 201 -31.03 3.21 -7.32
C GLU A 201 -31.90 4.11 -6.45
N GLN A 202 -32.48 3.59 -5.38
CA GLN A 202 -33.31 4.38 -4.46
C GLN A 202 -32.49 5.41 -3.69
N GLU A 203 -31.30 5.04 -3.21
CA GLU A 203 -30.39 6.00 -2.57
C GLU A 203 -29.93 7.06 -3.57
N PHE A 204 -29.52 6.66 -4.79
CA PHE A 204 -29.14 7.59 -5.84
C PHE A 204 -30.26 8.59 -6.18
N LEU A 205 -31.49 8.11 -6.43
CA LEU A 205 -32.62 8.98 -6.74
C LEU A 205 -32.98 9.91 -5.58
N ARG A 206 -32.81 9.45 -4.33
CA ARG A 206 -33.02 10.27 -3.15
C ARG A 206 -31.97 11.39 -3.05
N GLU A 207 -30.69 11.08 -3.25
CA GLU A 207 -29.63 12.08 -3.27
C GLU A 207 -29.79 13.08 -4.43
N MET A 208 -30.19 12.60 -5.61
CA MET A 208 -30.50 13.45 -6.77
C MET A 208 -31.65 14.41 -6.47
N ALA A 209 -32.73 13.92 -5.83
CA ALA A 209 -33.85 14.74 -5.43
C ALA A 209 -33.48 15.77 -4.35
N ASP A 210 -32.70 15.36 -3.35
CA ASP A 210 -32.20 16.24 -2.28
C ASP A 210 -31.26 17.33 -2.84
N ALA A 211 -30.45 17.01 -3.85
CA ALA A 211 -29.57 17.93 -4.55
C ALA A 211 -30.26 18.74 -5.67
N GLY A 212 -31.55 18.49 -5.93
CA GLY A 212 -32.36 19.26 -6.87
C GLY A 212 -32.18 18.89 -8.36
N TYR A 213 -31.54 17.77 -8.67
CA TYR A 213 -31.48 17.24 -10.04
C TYR A 213 -32.80 16.55 -10.39
N GLN A 214 -33.44 16.98 -11.48
CA GLN A 214 -34.73 16.43 -11.93
C GLN A 214 -34.71 16.19 -13.43
N ALA A 215 -35.33 15.11 -13.91
CA ALA A 215 -35.45 14.86 -15.35
C ALA A 215 -36.21 16.01 -16.03
N ILE A 216 -35.67 16.50 -17.14
CA ILE A 216 -36.36 17.49 -17.98
C ILE A 216 -37.47 16.75 -18.74
N PRO A 217 -38.73 17.24 -18.71
CA PRO A 217 -39.88 16.58 -19.32
C PRO A 217 -39.81 16.49 -20.85
#